data_AF-A0A6A3D508-F1
#
_entry.id   AF-A0A6A3D508-F1
#
_cell.length_a   1.000
_cell.length_b   1.000
_cell.length_c   1.000
_cell.angle_alpha   90.00
_cell.angle_beta   90.00
_cell.angle_gamma   90.00
#
_symmetry.space_group_name_H-M   'P 1'
#
loop_
_entity.id
_entity.type
_entity.pdbx_description
1 polymer ?
#
loop_
_entity_poly.entity_id
_entity_poly.type
_entity_poly.pdbx_seq_one_letter_code
_entity_poly.pdbx_strand_id
1 'polypeptide(L)'
;SEKRVVTWYDQTIEAMGGDSLENMADLERQACMFEHVCLGGTQDYPPEFKALWKVKEPRCKTIVDAITNGSESIIYESWREDMEAQFGCPEPTESTNATSYSGSWGSSGDDTQSYPVVGLQESFENSNDTIQFPA
;
A
#
# COMPACT_ATOMS: atom_id res chain seq x y z
N SER A 1 -13.15 -2.63 8.00
CA SER A 1 -13.55 -4.01 8.30
C SER A 1 -13.52 -4.82 7.00
N GLU A 2 -13.23 -6.11 7.08
CA GLU A 2 -13.17 -7.02 5.91
C GLU A 2 -14.44 -6.95 5.06
N LYS A 3 -15.61 -6.83 5.70
CA LYS A 3 -16.90 -6.66 5.01
C LYS A 3 -16.91 -5.49 4.01
N ARG A 4 -16.23 -4.36 4.30
CA ARG A 4 -16.15 -3.23 3.36
C ARG A 4 -15.39 -3.60 2.09
N VAL A 5 -14.32 -4.40 2.22
CA VAL A 5 -13.52 -4.87 1.08
C VAL A 5 -14.34 -5.81 0.21
N VAL A 6 -15.02 -6.78 0.83
CA VAL A 6 -15.90 -7.72 0.10
C VAL A 6 -17.01 -6.99 -0.63
N THR A 7 -17.68 -6.03 0.02
CA THR A 7 -18.74 -5.25 -0.62
C THR A 7 -18.24 -4.43 -1.81
N TRP A 8 -17.07 -3.79 -1.69
CA TRP A 8 -16.46 -3.09 -2.84
C TRP A 8 -16.11 -4.04 -3.96
N TYR A 9 -15.46 -5.16 -3.64
CA TYR A 9 -15.09 -6.16 -4.64
C TYR A 9 -16.32 -6.63 -5.43
N ASP A 10 -17.38 -7.07 -4.74
CA ASP A 10 -18.59 -7.60 -5.38
C ASP A 10 -19.28 -6.53 -6.26
N GLN A 11 -19.40 -5.31 -5.75
CA GLN A 11 -20.05 -4.21 -6.49
C GLN A 11 -19.25 -3.78 -7.71
N THR A 12 -17.95 -3.61 -7.55
CA THR A 12 -17.07 -3.14 -8.63
C THR A 12 -16.88 -4.21 -9.69
N ILE A 13 -16.72 -5.49 -9.31
CA ILE A 13 -16.58 -6.58 -10.29
C ILE A 13 -17.88 -6.78 -11.08
N GLU A 14 -19.04 -6.65 -10.44
CA GLU A 14 -20.34 -6.68 -11.14
C GLU A 14 -20.48 -5.49 -12.10
N ALA A 15 -20.11 -4.28 -11.67
CA ALA A 15 -20.15 -3.08 -12.49
C ALA A 15 -19.22 -3.15 -13.72
N MET A 16 -18.11 -3.87 -13.62
CA MET A 16 -17.18 -4.12 -14.73
C MET A 16 -17.61 -5.29 -15.64
N GLY A 17 -18.74 -5.93 -15.38
CA GLY A 17 -19.26 -7.02 -16.22
C GLY A 17 -18.83 -8.43 -15.80
N GLY A 18 -18.38 -8.61 -14.55
CA GLY A 18 -18.10 -9.89 -13.93
C GLY A 18 -16.63 -10.26 -13.82
N ASP A 19 -16.37 -11.47 -13.30
CA ASP A 19 -15.03 -11.99 -13.03
C ASP A 19 -14.33 -12.44 -14.32
N SER A 20 -13.50 -11.55 -14.87
CA SER A 20 -12.60 -11.83 -15.98
C SER A 20 -11.18 -11.50 -15.56
N LEU A 21 -10.18 -12.12 -16.19
CA LEU A 21 -8.76 -11.82 -15.91
C LEU A 21 -8.44 -10.33 -16.09
N GLU A 22 -9.09 -9.67 -17.06
CA GLU A 22 -8.92 -8.24 -17.33
C GLU A 22 -9.51 -7.39 -16.21
N ASN A 23 -10.73 -7.70 -15.76
CA ASN A 23 -11.39 -6.97 -14.68
C ASN A 23 -10.71 -7.20 -13.33
N MET A 24 -10.20 -8.39 -13.07
CA MET A 24 -9.42 -8.70 -11.87
C MET A 24 -8.09 -7.95 -11.85
N ALA A 25 -7.42 -7.83 -13.00
CA ALA A 25 -6.24 -6.99 -13.13
C ALA A 25 -6.58 -5.51 -12.93
N ASP A 26 -7.74 -5.04 -13.43
CA ASP A 26 -8.18 -3.67 -13.21
C ASP A 26 -8.49 -3.38 -11.73
N LEU A 27 -9.18 -4.28 -11.02
CA LEU A 27 -9.39 -4.18 -9.57
C LEU A 27 -8.07 -4.03 -8.80
N GLU A 28 -7.05 -4.79 -9.20
CA GLU A 28 -5.73 -4.69 -8.58
C GLU A 28 -5.10 -3.31 -8.82
N ARG A 29 -5.20 -2.78 -10.05
CA ARG A 29 -4.74 -1.42 -10.36
C ARG A 29 -5.45 -0.37 -9.52
N GLN A 30 -6.76 -0.49 -9.38
CA GLN A 30 -7.56 0.39 -8.52
C GLN A 30 -7.05 0.34 -7.08
N ALA A 31 -6.93 -0.86 -6.50
CA ALA A 31 -6.49 -1.07 -5.12
C ALA A 31 -5.09 -0.46 -4.87
N CYS A 32 -4.13 -0.78 -5.74
CA CYS A 32 -2.76 -0.29 -5.62
C CYS A 32 -2.67 1.23 -5.82
N MET A 33 -3.39 1.79 -6.79
CA MET A 33 -3.37 3.23 -7.02
C MET A 33 -4.05 3.99 -5.89
N PHE A 34 -5.12 3.46 -5.30
CA PHE A 34 -5.76 4.04 -4.13
C PHE A 34 -4.83 4.06 -2.93
N GLU A 35 -4.15 2.95 -2.62
CA GLU A 35 -3.12 2.93 -1.59
C GLU A 35 -2.08 4.04 -1.83
N HIS A 36 -1.63 4.19 -3.07
CA HIS A 36 -0.65 5.20 -3.44
C HIS A 36 -1.14 6.62 -3.22
N VAL A 37 -2.31 6.98 -3.78
CA VAL A 37 -2.79 8.37 -3.78
C VAL A 37 -3.46 8.77 -2.47
N CYS A 38 -3.88 7.80 -1.66
CA CYS A 38 -4.80 8.05 -0.57
C CYS A 38 -4.30 7.55 0.79
N LEU A 39 -3.57 6.44 0.85
CA LEU A 39 -3.21 5.77 2.11
C LEU A 39 -1.72 5.92 2.47
N GLY A 40 -1.06 6.95 1.96
CA GLY A 40 0.32 7.30 2.32
C GLY A 40 1.40 6.80 1.37
N GLY A 41 1.02 6.35 0.17
CA GLY A 41 1.98 6.00 -0.88
C GLY A 41 2.38 4.53 -0.87
N THR A 42 2.71 4.03 -2.06
CA THR A 42 3.25 2.67 -2.25
C THR A 42 4.76 2.67 -2.07
N GLN A 43 5.22 2.20 -0.92
CA GLN A 43 6.64 2.16 -0.57
C GLN A 43 7.35 0.98 -1.23
N ASP A 44 8.64 1.13 -1.47
CA ASP A 44 9.48 0.04 -1.95
C ASP A 44 10.05 -0.76 -0.76
N TYR A 45 10.49 -2.00 -1.00
CA TYR A 45 11.16 -2.79 0.02
C TYR A 45 12.53 -2.17 0.37
N PRO A 46 12.95 -2.22 1.65
CA PRO A 46 14.31 -1.85 2.03
C PRO A 46 15.37 -2.67 1.28
N PRO A 47 16.55 -2.11 0.95
CA PRO A 47 17.60 -2.81 0.20
C PRO A 47 18.03 -4.13 0.84
N GLU A 48 18.10 -4.19 2.17
CA GLU A 48 18.43 -5.39 2.94
C GLU A 48 17.38 -6.49 2.78
N PHE A 49 16.09 -6.15 2.70
CA PHE A 49 15.02 -7.09 2.47
C PHE A 49 15.12 -7.69 1.06
N LYS A 50 15.36 -6.84 0.05
CA LYS A 50 15.59 -7.27 -1.33
C LYS A 50 16.81 -8.19 -1.44
N ALA A 51 17.89 -7.84 -0.74
CA ALA A 51 19.12 -8.63 -0.73
C ALA A 51 18.94 -10.00 -0.06
N LEU A 52 18.16 -10.07 1.03
CA LEU A 52 17.88 -11.30 1.76
C LEU A 52 16.95 -12.22 0.99
N TRP A 53 15.80 -11.71 0.53
CA TRP A 53 14.73 -12.50 -0.10
C TRP A 53 14.85 -12.62 -1.61
N LYS A 54 15.83 -11.92 -2.22
CA LYS A 54 16.06 -11.88 -3.68
C LYS A 54 14.82 -11.42 -4.46
N VAL A 55 14.08 -10.47 -3.89
CA VAL A 55 12.90 -9.86 -4.52
C VAL A 55 13.24 -8.49 -5.10
N LYS A 56 12.49 -8.07 -6.13
CA LYS A 56 12.71 -6.79 -6.81
C LYS A 56 12.00 -5.62 -6.11
N GLU A 57 10.68 -5.66 -6.02
CA GLU A 57 9.81 -4.61 -5.46
C GLU A 57 8.43 -5.21 -5.15
N PRO A 58 7.59 -4.55 -4.34
CA PRO A 58 6.22 -4.99 -4.11
C PRO A 58 5.39 -4.93 -5.40
N ARG A 59 4.39 -5.81 -5.54
CA ARG A 59 3.53 -5.84 -6.74
C ARG A 59 2.82 -4.51 -7.02
N CYS A 60 2.25 -3.88 -5.99
CA CYS A 60 1.64 -2.56 -6.15
C CYS A 60 2.63 -1.47 -6.59
N LYS A 61 3.93 -1.59 -6.26
CA LYS A 61 4.94 -0.61 -6.69
C LYS A 61 5.11 -0.66 -8.20
N THR A 62 5.23 -1.86 -8.77
CA THR A 62 5.32 -2.05 -10.23
C THR A 62 4.09 -1.48 -10.94
N ILE A 63 2.89 -1.75 -10.41
CA ILE A 63 1.62 -1.30 -11.01
C ILE A 63 1.50 0.23 -10.96
N VAL A 64 1.76 0.84 -9.81
CA VAL A 64 1.70 2.29 -9.65
C VAL A 64 2.72 3.00 -10.55
N ASP A 65 3.94 2.47 -10.66
CA ASP A 65 4.94 3.03 -11.56
C ASP A 65 4.48 2.94 -13.02
N ALA A 66 3.87 1.81 -13.41
CA ALA A 66 3.34 1.60 -14.75
C ALA A 66 2.20 2.57 -15.10
N ILE A 67 1.30 2.82 -14.15
CA ILE A 67 0.22 3.81 -14.32
C ILE A 67 0.80 5.23 -14.38
N THR A 68 1.71 5.57 -13.46
CA THR A 68 2.31 6.91 -13.36
C THR A 68 3.14 7.25 -14.60
N ASN A 69 3.80 6.27 -15.21
CA ASN A 69 4.57 6.47 -16.44
C ASN A 69 3.72 6.37 -17.73
N GLY A 70 2.42 6.06 -17.60
CA GLY A 70 1.46 5.98 -18.71
C GLY A 70 1.50 4.68 -19.53
N SER A 71 2.25 3.67 -19.10
CA SER A 71 2.30 2.36 -19.75
C SER A 71 1.06 1.49 -19.49
N GLU A 72 0.39 1.74 -18.36
CA GLU A 72 -0.89 1.12 -18.00
C GLU A 72 -1.89 2.19 -17.57
N SER A 73 -3.18 1.84 -17.54
CA SER A 73 -4.26 2.69 -17.07
C SER A 73 -5.31 1.87 -16.33
N ILE A 74 -6.05 2.52 -15.43
CA ILE A 74 -7.28 1.95 -14.86
C ILE A 74 -8.40 2.17 -15.87
N ILE A 75 -9.15 1.10 -16.16
CA ILE A 75 -10.23 1.07 -17.15
C ILE A 75 -11.54 1.53 -16.52
N TYR A 76 -11.84 1.10 -15.28
CA TYR A 76 -13.06 1.49 -14.61
C TYR A 76 -13.03 2.96 -14.18
N GLU A 77 -13.72 3.83 -14.93
CA GLU A 77 -13.60 5.28 -14.78
C GLU A 77 -13.96 5.80 -13.38
N SER A 78 -14.98 5.23 -12.74
CA SER A 78 -15.48 5.66 -11.42
C SER A 78 -14.70 5.07 -10.22
N TRP A 79 -13.58 4.39 -10.48
CA TRP A 79 -12.85 3.66 -9.43
C TRP A 79 -12.50 4.52 -8.23
N ARG A 80 -12.10 5.77 -8.48
CA ARG A 80 -11.57 6.63 -7.42
C ARG A 80 -12.70 7.08 -6.51
N GLU A 81 -13.79 7.59 -7.07
CA GLU A 81 -14.95 8.06 -6.34
C GLU A 81 -15.57 6.92 -5.52
N ASP A 82 -15.68 5.72 -6.09
CA ASP A 82 -16.25 4.56 -5.40
C ASP A 82 -15.35 4.08 -4.26
N MET A 83 -14.03 4.09 -4.47
CA MET A 83 -13.06 3.75 -3.42
C MET A 83 -13.02 4.78 -2.30
N GLU A 84 -13.06 6.07 -2.62
CA GLU A 84 -13.13 7.14 -1.63
C GLU A 84 -14.46 7.08 -0.84
N ALA A 85 -15.58 6.81 -1.51
CA ALA A 85 -16.88 6.63 -0.84
C ALA A 85 -16.87 5.40 0.08
N GLN A 86 -16.26 4.30 -0.36
CA GLN A 86 -16.26 3.06 0.40
C GLN A 86 -15.27 3.08 1.55
N PHE A 87 -14.05 3.59 1.35
CA PHE A 87 -12.93 3.45 2.29
C PHE A 87 -12.58 4.76 2.99
N GLY A 88 -12.85 5.91 2.36
CA GLY A 88 -12.44 7.23 2.81
C GLY A 88 -11.00 7.53 2.42
N CYS A 89 -10.68 8.83 2.34
CA CYS A 89 -9.33 9.30 2.13
C CYS A 89 -8.87 10.21 3.26
N PRO A 90 -7.88 9.80 4.09
CA PRO A 90 -7.35 10.67 5.12
C PRO A 90 -6.80 11.97 4.51
N GLU A 91 -7.20 13.11 5.05
CA GLU A 91 -6.57 14.38 4.72
C GLU A 91 -5.07 14.31 5.06
N PRO A 92 -4.19 14.94 4.26
CA PRO A 92 -2.79 15.06 4.61
C PRO A 92 -2.68 15.65 6.00
N THR A 93 -2.21 14.86 6.97
CA THR A 93 -1.84 15.42 8.27
C THR A 93 -0.69 16.37 7.98
N GLU A 94 -0.95 17.68 8.08
CA GLU A 94 0.07 18.73 8.09
C GLU A 94 1.10 18.38 9.18
N SER A 95 2.10 17.58 8.82
CA SER A 95 3.25 17.38 9.69
C SER A 95 3.94 18.73 9.69
N THR A 96 3.74 19.48 10.77
CA THR A 96 4.41 20.74 11.02
C THR A 96 5.91 20.44 11.14
N ASN A 97 6.57 20.45 9.98
CA ASN A 97 7.98 20.69 9.72
C ASN A 97 8.14 20.73 8.20
N ALA A 98 7.57 21.77 7.60
CA ALA A 98 7.93 22.21 6.26
C ALA A 98 9.42 22.62 6.26
N THR A 99 10.31 21.65 6.06
CA THR A 99 11.56 21.95 5.36
C THR A 99 11.22 21.83 3.88
N SER A 100 10.88 22.96 3.28
CA SER A 100 10.70 23.09 1.84
C SER A 100 11.96 22.57 1.14
N TYR A 101 11.88 21.37 0.55
CA TYR A 101 12.92 20.86 -0.33
C TYR A 101 12.81 21.61 -1.66
N SER A 102 13.57 22.70 -1.78
CA SER A 102 14.03 23.17 -3.08
C SER A 102 15.26 22.33 -3.44
N GLY A 103 15.22 21.71 -4.62
CA GLY A 103 16.28 20.81 -5.06
C GLY A 103 17.65 21.48 -5.06
N SER A 104 18.62 20.85 -4.41
CA SER A 104 20.03 20.99 -4.75
C SER A 104 20.80 19.77 -4.22
N TRP A 105 21.39 19.00 -5.15
CA TRP A 105 22.30 17.90 -4.84
C TRP A 105 23.58 18.46 -4.21
N GLY A 106 23.90 18.00 -3.00
CA GLY A 106 25.14 18.29 -2.30
C GLY A 106 25.62 17.05 -1.55
N SER A 107 26.81 16.57 -1.92
CA SER A 107 27.47 15.40 -1.34
C SER A 107 27.99 15.61 0.08
N SER A 108 28.11 14.47 0.77
CA SER A 108 29.05 14.14 1.86
C SER A 108 28.72 14.61 3.28
N GLY A 109 28.66 13.65 4.20
CA GLY A 109 28.70 13.90 5.65
C GLY A 109 28.17 12.74 6.46
N ASP A 110 29.08 11.89 6.91
CA ASP A 110 28.94 10.86 7.94
C ASP A 110 28.45 11.50 9.26
N ASP A 111 27.37 11.03 9.87
CA ASP A 111 27.17 11.14 11.33
C ASP A 111 26.01 10.27 11.84
N THR A 112 26.37 9.39 12.77
CA THR A 112 25.53 8.57 13.63
C THR A 112 24.52 9.39 14.44
N GLN A 113 23.23 8.99 14.44
CA GLN A 113 22.28 9.35 15.51
C GLN A 113 21.12 8.35 15.67
N SER A 114 21.26 7.54 16.73
CA SER A 114 20.26 7.05 17.69
C SER A 114 18.77 7.03 17.29
N TYR A 115 18.23 5.83 17.13
CA TYR A 115 16.78 5.54 17.17
C TYR A 115 16.30 5.54 18.64
N PRO A 116 15.14 6.16 18.97
CA PRO A 116 14.53 6.00 20.28
C PRO A 116 13.92 4.60 20.39
N VAL A 117 14.28 3.89 21.47
CA VAL A 117 13.64 2.64 21.87
C VAL A 117 12.19 2.95 22.27
N VAL A 118 11.22 2.47 21.51
CA VAL A 118 9.82 2.48 21.96
C VAL A 118 9.60 1.16 22.69
N GLY A 119 9.41 1.29 24.00
CA GLY A 119 9.28 0.18 24.93
C GLY A 119 8.13 -0.76 24.54
N LEU A 120 8.48 -2.04 24.54
CA LEU A 120 7.57 -3.16 24.62
C LEU A 120 6.75 -2.99 25.91
N GLN A 121 5.44 -2.74 25.81
CA GLN A 121 4.52 -3.06 26.90
C GLN A 121 3.51 -4.06 26.39
N GLU A 122 3.86 -5.31 26.66
CA GLU A 122 3.09 -6.50 26.37
C GLU A 122 1.75 -6.45 27.11
N SER A 123 0.65 -6.56 26.36
CA SER A 123 -0.59 -7.12 26.87
C SER A 123 -0.78 -8.48 26.19
N PHE A 124 -0.07 -9.49 26.70
CA PHE A 124 -0.33 -10.88 26.33
C PHE A 124 -1.64 -11.32 26.98
N GLU A 125 -2.74 -11.28 26.21
CA GLU A 125 -3.89 -12.10 26.51
C GLU A 125 -3.54 -13.54 26.13
N ASN A 126 -3.44 -14.38 27.15
CA ASN A 126 -2.94 -15.74 27.11
C ASN A 126 -3.98 -16.68 26.46
N SER A 127 -4.05 -16.74 25.12
CA SER A 127 -4.82 -17.78 24.40
C SER A 127 -3.88 -18.93 24.02
N ASN A 128 -3.99 -20.04 24.73
CA ASN A 128 -3.12 -21.20 24.55
C ASN A 128 -3.74 -22.17 23.51
N ASP A 129 -3.68 -21.81 22.23
CA ASP A 129 -4.12 -22.70 21.14
C ASP A 129 -2.92 -23.45 20.55
N THR A 130 -2.70 -24.67 21.04
CA THR A 130 -1.72 -25.61 20.50
C THR A 130 -2.27 -26.25 19.23
N ILE A 131 -1.65 -25.99 18.09
CA ILE A 131 -1.92 -26.65 16.80
C ILE A 131 -1.21 -28.02 16.80
N GLN A 132 -1.97 -29.12 16.80
CA GLN A 132 -1.44 -30.46 16.60
C GLN A 132 -1.47 -30.84 15.12
N PHE A 133 -0.33 -31.29 14.58
CA PHE A 133 -0.26 -31.92 13.27
C PHE A 133 -0.51 -33.44 13.40
N PRO A 134 -1.33 -34.05 12.53
CA PRO A 134 -1.55 -35.49 12.53
C PRO A 134 -0.28 -36.22 12.07
N ALA A 135 0.03 -37.33 12.75
CA ALA A 135 1.08 -38.28 12.40
C ALA A 135 0.63 -39.24 11.29
#